data_AF-A0A5B9D7T0-F1
#
_entry.id   AF-A0A5B9D7T0-F1
#
_cell.length_a   1.000
_cell.length_b   1.000
_cell.length_c   1.000
_cell.angle_alpha   90.00
_cell.angle_beta   90.00
_cell.angle_gamma   90.00
#
_symmetry.space_group_name_H-M   'P 1'
#
loop_
_entity.id
_entity.type
_entity.pdbx_description
1 polymer ?
#
loop_
_entity_poly.entity_id
_entity_poly.type
_entity_poly.pdbx_seq_one_letter_code
_entity_poly.pdbx_strand_id
1 'polypeptide(L)'
;MKPLKHKHSLIMFIFILLISFISVILNINAQDEEVLFLEILRDDGAVIGDKIEGIFTINGSGPDFILNLTLLFNGVKVAFESDNHLIFQFYTKNYSLGLMNITLIGEDSEGLFYEKAIFKEFISPKVGSWIVILSGVITFIGAIVILKIISDRKEMKDKKQSFAEKKNKIKIVIDKKFRK
;
A
#
# COMPACT_ATOMS: atom_id res chain seq x y z
N MET A 1 23.16 -44.81 3.72
CA MET A 1 23.50 -43.48 4.29
C MET A 1 22.70 -42.42 3.54
N LYS A 2 21.85 -41.64 4.23
CA LYS A 2 20.97 -40.65 3.59
C LYS A 2 21.76 -39.36 3.26
N PRO A 3 21.71 -38.84 2.01
CA PRO A 3 22.40 -37.61 1.66
C PRO A 3 21.59 -36.40 2.18
N LEU A 4 21.79 -36.01 3.44
CA LEU A 4 21.12 -34.85 4.05
C LEU A 4 21.83 -33.51 3.78
N LYS A 5 23.00 -33.51 3.14
CA LYS A 5 23.88 -32.32 3.07
C LYS A 5 23.45 -31.23 2.07
N HIS A 6 22.72 -31.54 1.00
CA HIS A 6 22.43 -30.54 -0.05
C HIS A 6 21.27 -29.59 0.27
N LYS A 7 20.33 -29.97 1.16
CA LYS A 7 19.16 -29.13 1.46
C LYS A 7 19.53 -27.86 2.24
N HIS A 8 20.50 -27.97 3.15
CA HIS A 8 20.95 -26.82 3.96
C HIS A 8 21.77 -25.82 3.15
N SER A 9 22.52 -26.29 2.14
CA SER A 9 23.28 -25.42 1.24
C SER A 9 22.37 -24.60 0.34
N LEU A 10 21.28 -25.19 -0.18
CA LEU A 10 20.29 -24.47 -0.98
C LEU A 10 19.54 -23.40 -0.16
N ILE A 11 19.18 -23.72 1.09
CA ILE A 11 18.52 -22.77 1.99
C ILE A 11 19.43 -21.59 2.32
N MET A 12 20.70 -21.84 2.63
CA MET A 12 21.69 -20.77 2.87
C MET A 12 21.89 -19.88 1.64
N PHE A 13 21.97 -20.48 0.45
CA PHE A 13 22.12 -19.74 -0.80
C PHE A 13 20.91 -18.84 -1.07
N ILE A 14 19.68 -19.35 -0.88
CA ILE A 14 18.45 -18.56 -1.02
C ILE A 14 18.41 -17.42 0.01
N PHE A 15 18.86 -17.67 1.24
CA PHE A 15 18.88 -16.66 2.30
C PHE A 15 19.86 -15.51 2.00
N ILE A 16 21.07 -15.84 1.50
CA ILE A 16 22.06 -14.85 1.06
C ILE A 16 21.55 -14.05 -0.14
N LEU A 17 20.92 -14.72 -1.11
CA LEU A 17 20.34 -14.06 -2.27
C LEU A 17 19.22 -13.08 -1.86
N LEU A 18 18.37 -13.47 -0.90
CA LEU A 18 17.29 -12.63 -0.39
C LEU A 18 17.84 -11.38 0.33
N ILE A 19 18.85 -11.56 1.18
CA ILE A 19 19.51 -10.45 1.89
C ILE A 19 20.20 -9.50 0.91
N SER A 20 20.90 -10.03 -0.09
CA SER A 20 21.52 -9.20 -1.13
C SER A 20 20.49 -8.40 -1.93
N PHE A 21 19.30 -8.95 -2.15
CA PHE A 21 18.22 -8.25 -2.84
C PHE A 21 17.63 -7.11 -1.99
N ILE A 22 17.54 -7.31 -0.67
CA ILE A 22 17.09 -6.26 0.28
C ILE A 22 18.08 -5.10 0.32
N SER A 23 19.40 -5.37 0.29
CA SER A 23 20.42 -4.32 0.34
C SER A 23 20.46 -3.43 -0.91
N VAL A 24 20.02 -3.91 -2.07
CA VAL A 24 19.93 -3.10 -3.30
C VAL A 24 18.73 -2.14 -3.25
N ILE A 25 17.70 -2.44 -2.46
CA ILE A 25 16.52 -1.58 -2.29
C ILE A 25 16.79 -0.42 -1.31
N LEU A 26 17.82 -0.52 -0.47
CA LEU A 26 18.11 0.44 0.61
C LEU A 26 19.10 1.55 0.24
N ASN A 27 19.53 1.66 -1.02
CA ASN A 27 20.27 2.82 -1.49
C ASN A 27 19.36 3.72 -2.32
N ILE A 28 19.49 5.04 -2.09
CA ILE A 28 18.86 6.20 -2.76
C ILE A 28 17.73 6.83 -1.93
N ASN A 29 18.09 7.81 -1.08
CA ASN A 29 17.35 9.06 -0.75
C ASN A 29 17.94 9.74 0.49
N ALA A 30 19.27 9.91 0.56
CA ALA A 30 19.93 10.44 1.75
C ALA A 30 20.85 11.63 1.45
N GLN A 31 20.44 12.56 0.58
CA GLN A 31 21.27 13.75 0.34
C GLN A 31 20.63 14.98 -0.31
N ASP A 32 19.41 15.36 0.06
CA ASP A 32 18.97 16.75 -0.08
C ASP A 32 18.08 17.07 1.12
N GLU A 33 18.47 18.05 1.93
CA GLU A 33 17.53 18.65 2.88
C GLU A 33 16.46 19.33 2.03
N GLU A 34 15.29 18.70 1.89
CA GLU A 34 14.18 19.23 1.11
C GLU A 34 13.73 20.57 1.74
N VAL A 35 14.23 21.68 1.20
CA VAL A 35 13.93 23.04 1.66
C VAL A 35 12.43 23.32 1.58
N LEU A 36 11.79 22.82 0.52
CA LEU A 36 10.36 22.99 0.31
C LEU A 36 9.57 21.78 0.81
N PHE A 37 8.37 22.04 1.31
CA PHE A 37 7.37 21.05 1.63
C PHE A 37 6.27 21.10 0.57
N LEU A 38 5.87 19.92 0.08
CA LEU A 38 4.82 19.77 -0.91
C LEU A 38 4.00 18.54 -0.58
N GLU A 39 2.72 18.75 -0.28
CA GLU A 39 1.77 17.71 0.08
C GLU A 39 0.50 17.83 -0.76
N ILE A 40 -0.13 16.69 -1.04
CA ILE A 40 -1.44 16.63 -1.70
C ILE A 40 -2.42 15.98 -0.74
N LEU A 41 -3.42 16.75 -0.34
CA LEU A 41 -4.52 16.32 0.51
C LEU A 41 -5.73 16.00 -0.35
N ARG A 42 -6.41 14.90 -0.02
CA ARG A 42 -7.65 14.50 -0.69
C ARG A 42 -8.85 15.16 -0.03
N ASP A 43 -9.60 15.92 -0.80
CA ASP A 43 -10.89 16.48 -0.36
C ASP A 43 -12.03 15.53 -0.71
N ASP A 44 -12.10 15.09 -1.98
CA ASP A 44 -13.11 14.15 -2.49
C ASP A 44 -12.53 13.26 -3.61
N GLY A 45 -12.92 12.00 -3.66
CA GLY A 45 -12.51 11.04 -4.71
C GLY A 45 -11.65 9.86 -4.23
N ALA A 46 -10.81 9.33 -5.13
CA ALA A 46 -10.09 8.07 -4.98
C ALA A 46 -8.56 8.23 -5.08
N VAL A 47 -7.84 7.45 -4.27
CA VAL A 47 -6.37 7.36 -4.29
C VAL A 47 -5.97 5.89 -4.28
N ILE A 48 -5.15 5.47 -5.25
CA ILE A 48 -4.67 4.09 -5.40
C ILE A 48 -3.18 4.15 -5.71
N GLY A 49 -2.34 4.08 -4.67
CA GLY A 49 -0.91 4.35 -4.81
C GLY A 49 -0.68 5.79 -5.26
N ASP A 50 -0.01 5.98 -6.39
CA ASP A 50 0.21 7.30 -6.99
C ASP A 50 -0.90 7.75 -7.95
N LYS A 51 -1.92 6.91 -8.16
CA LYS A 51 -3.07 7.24 -9.00
C LYS A 51 -4.11 8.01 -8.20
N ILE A 52 -4.56 9.14 -8.73
CA ILE A 52 -5.54 10.01 -8.06
C ILE A 52 -6.67 10.42 -9.00
N GLU A 53 -7.84 10.64 -8.41
CA GLU A 53 -9.05 11.04 -9.10
C GLU A 53 -9.98 11.79 -8.16
N GLY A 54 -10.46 12.98 -8.55
CA GLY A 54 -11.38 13.78 -7.74
C GLY A 54 -10.85 15.17 -7.45
N ILE A 55 -11.22 15.71 -6.29
CA ILE A 55 -10.86 17.03 -5.79
C ILE A 55 -9.76 16.88 -4.74
N PHE A 56 -8.67 17.62 -4.94
CA PHE A 56 -7.51 17.60 -4.07
C PHE A 56 -7.06 19.02 -3.77
N THR A 57 -6.46 19.19 -2.60
CA THR A 57 -5.81 20.42 -2.18
C THR A 57 -4.31 20.19 -2.10
N ILE A 58 -3.55 21.02 -2.79
CA ILE A 58 -2.09 21.07 -2.69
C ILE A 58 -1.74 22.05 -1.58
N ASN A 59 -0.88 21.59 -0.68
CA ASN A 59 -0.27 22.40 0.36
C ASN A 59 1.23 22.48 0.10
N GLY A 60 1.71 23.67 -0.25
CA GLY A 60 3.11 23.98 -0.44
C GLY A 60 3.59 24.94 0.64
N SER A 61 4.76 24.71 1.20
CA SER A 61 5.39 25.67 2.12
C SER A 61 6.91 25.68 1.99
N GLY A 62 7.51 26.83 2.31
CA GLY A 62 8.94 26.98 2.45
C GLY A 62 9.31 27.63 3.79
N PRO A 63 10.60 27.72 4.13
CA PRO A 63 11.07 28.47 5.29
C PRO A 63 10.88 29.98 5.08
N ASP A 64 11.04 30.76 6.14
CA ASP A 64 10.78 32.22 6.16
C ASP A 64 11.61 33.05 5.15
N PHE A 65 12.72 32.50 4.62
CA PHE A 65 13.52 33.19 3.60
C PHE A 65 12.94 33.08 2.18
N ILE A 66 11.97 32.18 1.96
CA ILE A 66 11.26 32.06 0.69
C ILE A 66 10.20 33.17 0.61
N LEU A 67 10.29 33.99 -0.42
CA LEU A 67 9.40 35.15 -0.61
C LEU A 67 8.20 34.85 -1.49
N ASN A 68 8.31 33.88 -2.38
CA ASN A 68 7.20 33.49 -3.23
C ASN A 68 7.22 32.00 -3.54
N LEU A 69 6.05 31.46 -3.83
CA LEU A 69 5.84 30.08 -4.24
C LEU A 69 5.08 30.05 -5.56
N THR A 70 5.59 29.25 -6.49
CA THR A 70 4.96 28.99 -7.79
C THR A 70 4.66 27.51 -7.92
N LEU A 71 3.41 27.16 -8.20
CA LEU A 71 3.00 25.79 -8.45
C LEU A 71 2.85 25.55 -9.96
N LEU A 72 3.47 24.49 -10.44
CA LEU A 72 3.50 24.10 -11.85
C LEU A 72 2.94 22.68 -12.03
N PHE A 73 2.10 22.49 -13.04
CA PHE A 73 1.66 21.18 -13.53
C PHE A 73 2.29 20.94 -14.91
N ASN A 74 3.15 19.93 -15.04
CA ASN A 74 3.93 19.65 -16.25
C ASN A 74 4.67 20.88 -16.79
N GLY A 75 5.22 21.70 -15.88
CA GLY A 75 5.91 22.96 -16.22
C GLY A 75 5.00 24.16 -16.52
N VAL A 76 3.67 23.98 -16.49
CA VAL A 76 2.71 25.08 -16.69
C VAL A 76 2.28 25.64 -15.34
N LYS A 77 2.44 26.96 -15.15
CA LYS A 77 2.02 27.64 -13.91
C LYS A 77 0.50 27.56 -13.71
N VAL A 78 0.10 27.01 -12.56
CA VAL A 78 -1.30 26.89 -12.15
C VAL A 78 -1.64 27.79 -10.96
N ALA A 79 -0.68 28.08 -10.10
CA ALA A 79 -0.84 29.00 -8.97
C ALA A 79 0.46 29.74 -8.66
N PHE A 80 0.31 30.90 -8.02
CA PHE A 80 1.39 31.74 -7.52
C PHE A 80 0.94 32.37 -6.21
N GLU A 81 1.81 32.41 -5.23
CA GLU A 81 1.60 33.09 -3.96
C GLU A 81 2.84 33.90 -3.60
N SER A 82 2.64 35.13 -3.11
CA SER A 82 3.72 36.05 -2.73
C SER A 82 4.11 35.91 -1.25
N ASP A 83 4.02 34.69 -0.73
CA ASP A 83 4.33 34.33 0.65
C ASP A 83 4.98 32.94 0.67
N ASN A 84 5.46 32.50 1.84
CA ASN A 84 6.12 31.21 2.04
C ASN A 84 5.14 30.02 2.17
N HIS A 85 3.85 30.23 1.94
CA HIS A 85 2.81 29.20 2.03
C HIS A 85 1.81 29.31 0.89
N LEU A 86 1.48 28.20 0.23
CA LEU A 86 0.58 28.14 -0.93
C LEU A 86 -0.43 27.02 -0.74
N ILE A 87 -1.73 27.37 -0.85
CA ILE A 87 -2.83 26.41 -0.85
C ILE A 87 -3.55 26.49 -2.20
N PHE A 88 -3.67 25.36 -2.89
CA PHE A 88 -4.32 25.30 -4.20
C PHE A 88 -5.22 24.08 -4.33
N GLN A 89 -6.53 24.31 -4.43
CA GLN A 89 -7.50 23.25 -4.70
C GLN A 89 -7.69 23.06 -6.21
N PHE A 90 -7.67 21.80 -6.65
CA PHE A 90 -7.83 21.45 -8.05
C PHE A 90 -8.69 20.19 -8.23
N TYR A 91 -9.30 20.07 -9.41
CA TYR A 91 -10.03 18.87 -9.82
C TYR A 91 -9.24 18.17 -10.92
N THR A 92 -8.82 16.91 -10.71
CA THR A 92 -8.12 16.09 -11.69
C THR A 92 -8.80 16.05 -13.08
N LYS A 93 -10.14 16.13 -13.15
CA LYS A 93 -10.88 16.13 -14.43
C LYS A 93 -10.62 17.34 -15.33
N ASN A 94 -10.11 18.44 -14.75
CA ASN A 94 -9.82 19.67 -15.49
C ASN A 94 -8.44 19.62 -16.18
N TYR A 95 -7.68 18.55 -15.97
CA TYR A 95 -6.34 18.37 -16.49
C TYR A 95 -6.27 17.10 -17.36
N SER A 96 -5.21 17.00 -18.16
CA SER A 96 -4.95 15.80 -18.95
C SER A 96 -4.76 14.58 -18.05
N LEU A 97 -5.38 13.47 -18.43
CA LEU A 97 -5.15 12.17 -17.79
C LEU A 97 -3.71 11.69 -18.04
N GLY A 98 -3.21 10.83 -17.16
CA GLY A 98 -1.88 10.25 -17.22
C GLY A 98 -0.94 10.81 -16.14
N LEU A 99 0.37 10.56 -16.32
CA LEU A 99 1.38 10.99 -15.36
C LEU A 99 1.49 12.53 -15.36
N MET A 100 1.27 13.11 -14.20
CA MET A 100 1.40 14.53 -13.90
C MET A 100 2.65 14.76 -13.06
N ASN A 101 3.50 15.68 -13.51
CA ASN A 101 4.57 16.24 -12.70
C ASN A 101 4.06 17.50 -12.00
N ILE A 102 4.01 17.47 -10.67
CA ILE A 102 3.58 18.59 -9.83
C ILE A 102 4.83 19.16 -9.18
N THR A 103 5.21 20.35 -9.61
CA THR A 103 6.44 21.02 -9.16
C THR A 103 6.08 22.27 -8.37
N LEU A 104 6.64 22.40 -7.17
CA LEU A 104 6.65 23.62 -6.39
C LEU A 104 8.01 24.29 -6.53
N ILE A 105 8.02 25.56 -6.91
CA ILE A 105 9.21 26.41 -6.98
C ILE A 105 9.08 27.48 -5.91
N GLY A 106 10.13 27.66 -5.11
CA GLY A 106 10.27 28.78 -4.19
C GLY A 106 11.42 29.69 -4.61
N GLU A 107 11.24 31.00 -4.49
CA GLU A 107 12.28 32.00 -4.75
C GLU A 107 12.57 32.78 -3.46
N ASP A 108 13.85 32.97 -3.14
CA ASP A 108 14.29 33.75 -1.99
C ASP A 108 14.57 35.23 -2.34
N SER A 109 15.03 36.01 -1.37
CA SER A 109 15.40 37.42 -1.56
C SER A 109 16.62 37.65 -2.45
N GLU A 110 17.43 36.63 -2.69
CA GLU A 110 18.64 36.67 -3.51
C GLU A 110 18.35 36.25 -4.97
N GLY A 111 17.13 35.80 -5.26
CA GLY A 111 16.72 35.27 -6.56
C GLY A 111 17.17 33.81 -6.78
N LEU A 112 17.51 33.08 -5.72
CA LEU A 112 17.78 31.65 -5.79
C LEU A 112 16.46 30.87 -5.84
N PHE A 113 16.45 29.82 -6.67
CA PHE A 113 15.29 28.96 -6.85
C PHE A 113 15.49 27.62 -6.13
N TYR A 114 14.46 27.22 -5.41
CA TYR A 114 14.34 25.91 -4.78
C TYR A 114 13.21 25.16 -5.46
N GLU A 115 13.37 23.85 -5.67
CA GLU A 115 12.38 23.03 -6.36
C GLU A 115 12.04 21.78 -5.56
N LYS A 116 10.75 21.43 -5.54
CA LYS A 116 10.29 20.11 -5.11
C LYS A 116 9.25 19.58 -6.08
N ALA A 117 9.46 18.37 -6.58
CA ALA A 117 8.60 17.73 -7.55
C ALA A 117 8.04 16.42 -7.00
N ILE A 118 6.76 16.18 -7.26
CA ILE A 118 6.09 14.89 -7.00
C ILE A 118 5.33 14.44 -8.24
N PHE A 119 5.27 13.13 -8.44
CA PHE A 119 4.58 12.52 -9.57
C PHE A 119 3.27 11.89 -9.11
N LYS A 120 2.18 12.19 -9.82
CA LYS A 120 0.87 11.55 -9.62
C LYS A 120 0.24 11.22 -10.95
N GLU A 121 -0.44 10.08 -11.03
CA GLU A 121 -1.14 9.68 -12.24
C GLU A 121 -2.63 10.07 -12.14
N PHE A 122 -3.09 10.96 -13.00
CA PHE A 122 -4.48 11.39 -13.04
C PHE A 122 -5.28 10.36 -13.83
N ILE A 123 -6.19 9.66 -13.15
CA ILE A 123 -7.02 8.62 -13.77
C ILE A 123 -8.44 9.10 -14.01
N SER A 124 -9.13 8.46 -14.97
CA SER A 124 -10.52 8.77 -15.26
C SER A 124 -11.45 8.24 -14.16
N PRO A 125 -12.55 8.96 -13.85
CA PRO A 125 -13.58 8.50 -12.91
C PRO A 125 -14.21 7.15 -13.17
N LYS A 126 -14.25 6.77 -14.44
CA LYS A 126 -14.76 5.48 -14.83
C LYS A 126 -13.81 4.35 -14.46
N VAL A 127 -12.51 4.60 -14.29
CA VAL A 127 -11.51 3.55 -14.02
C VAL A 127 -11.34 3.35 -12.50
N GLY A 128 -11.31 4.43 -11.71
CA GLY A 128 -11.18 4.34 -10.25
C GLY A 128 -12.33 3.56 -9.61
N SER A 129 -13.56 3.80 -10.07
CA SER A 129 -14.76 3.10 -9.62
C SER A 129 -14.67 1.58 -9.81
N TRP A 130 -14.16 1.11 -10.95
CA TRP A 130 -14.04 -0.33 -11.22
C TRP A 130 -12.98 -1.00 -10.34
N ILE A 131 -11.89 -0.31 -10.02
CA ILE A 131 -10.83 -0.86 -9.17
C ILE A 131 -11.31 -0.99 -7.71
N VAL A 132 -12.06 -0.01 -7.20
CA VAL A 132 -12.67 -0.08 -5.86
C VAL A 132 -13.70 -1.21 -5.79
N ILE A 133 -14.53 -1.38 -6.83
CA ILE A 133 -15.47 -2.49 -6.92
C ILE A 133 -14.73 -3.83 -6.93
N LEU A 134 -13.66 -3.94 -7.73
CA LEU A 134 -12.89 -5.18 -7.86
C LEU A 134 -12.18 -5.56 -6.55
N SER A 135 -11.60 -4.60 -5.84
CA SER A 135 -10.96 -4.85 -4.53
C SER A 135 -11.98 -5.27 -3.46
N GLY A 136 -13.17 -4.67 -3.49
CA GLY A 136 -14.30 -5.06 -2.64
C GLY A 136 -14.75 -6.51 -2.90
N VAL A 137 -14.89 -6.89 -4.17
CA VAL A 137 -15.26 -8.26 -4.56
C VAL A 137 -14.20 -9.28 -4.12
N ILE A 138 -12.91 -8.99 -4.29
CA ILE A 138 -11.83 -9.88 -3.87
C ILE A 138 -11.84 -10.08 -2.35
N THR A 139 -12.00 -9.00 -1.58
CA THR A 139 -12.08 -9.06 -0.11
C THR A 139 -13.29 -9.90 0.34
N PHE A 140 -14.43 -9.71 -0.31
CA PHE A 140 -15.66 -10.45 -0.01
C PHE A 140 -15.53 -11.95 -0.29
N ILE A 141 -14.99 -12.31 -1.46
CA ILE A 141 -14.72 -13.72 -1.81
C ILE A 141 -13.71 -14.33 -0.84
N GLY A 142 -12.64 -13.60 -0.50
CA GLY A 142 -11.65 -14.03 0.49
C GLY A 142 -12.27 -14.33 1.85
N ALA A 143 -13.16 -13.45 2.34
CA ALA A 143 -13.87 -13.64 3.60
C ALA A 143 -14.76 -14.90 3.59
N ILE A 144 -15.48 -15.15 2.49
CA ILE A 144 -16.31 -16.36 2.33
C ILE A 144 -15.46 -17.62 2.37
N VAL A 145 -14.32 -17.64 1.67
CA VAL A 145 -13.41 -18.80 1.64
C VAL A 145 -12.84 -19.07 3.04
N ILE A 146 -12.42 -18.03 3.76
CA ILE A 146 -11.93 -18.14 5.14
C ILE A 146 -13.01 -18.70 6.07
N LEU A 147 -14.23 -18.17 6.00
CA LEU A 147 -15.36 -18.65 6.80
C LEU A 147 -15.66 -20.13 6.52
N LYS A 148 -15.61 -20.54 5.26
CA LYS A 148 -15.81 -21.95 4.87
C LYS A 148 -14.73 -22.85 5.44
N ILE A 149 -13.45 -22.46 5.34
CA ILE A 149 -12.33 -23.21 5.92
C ILE A 149 -12.48 -23.35 7.45
N ILE A 150 -12.93 -22.30 8.14
CA ILE A 150 -13.17 -22.34 9.59
C ILE A 150 -14.32 -23.30 9.92
N SER A 151 -15.42 -23.24 9.16
CA SER A 151 -16.57 -24.13 9.33
C SER A 151 -16.19 -25.60 9.11
N ASP A 152 -15.47 -25.90 8.02
CA ASP A 152 -15.02 -27.25 7.70
C ASP A 152 -14.09 -27.81 8.79
N ARG A 153 -13.20 -26.97 9.35
CA ARG A 153 -12.36 -27.36 10.50
C ARG A 153 -13.17 -27.65 11.76
N LYS A 154 -14.28 -26.94 11.99
CA LYS A 154 -15.18 -27.17 13.13
C LYS A 154 -15.90 -28.51 12.99
N GLU A 155 -16.47 -28.80 11.83
CA GLU A 155 -17.11 -30.09 11.55
C GLU A 155 -16.16 -31.28 11.71
N MET A 156 -14.89 -31.13 11.29
CA MET A 156 -13.89 -32.19 11.46
C MET A 156 -13.52 -32.43 12.93
N LYS A 157 -13.53 -31.40 13.78
CA LYS A 157 -13.31 -31.55 15.23
C LYS A 157 -14.49 -32.27 15.89
N ASP A 158 -15.71 -31.89 15.55
CA ASP A 158 -16.93 -32.47 16.11
C ASP A 158 -17.08 -33.95 15.72
N LYS A 159 -16.78 -34.30 14.44
CA LYS A 159 -16.70 -35.70 14.00
C LYS A 159 -15.63 -36.49 14.76
N LYS A 160 -14.42 -35.94 14.97
CA LYS A 160 -13.36 -36.64 15.71
C LYS A 160 -13.76 -36.93 17.16
N GLN A 161 -14.44 -36.01 17.83
CA GLN A 161 -14.97 -36.22 19.18
C GLN A 161 -16.04 -37.33 19.21
N SER A 162 -16.99 -37.29 18.28
CA SER A 162 -18.01 -38.34 18.14
C SER A 162 -17.41 -39.73 17.90
N PHE A 163 -16.39 -39.83 17.03
CA PHE A 163 -15.69 -41.08 16.77
C PHE A 163 -14.90 -41.59 17.99
N ALA A 164 -14.27 -40.69 18.76
CA ALA A 164 -13.55 -41.04 19.99
C ALA A 164 -14.51 -41.55 21.07
N GLU A 165 -15.67 -40.90 21.23
CA GLU A 165 -16.70 -41.29 22.19
C GLU A 165 -17.34 -42.65 21.83
N LYS A 166 -17.60 -42.89 20.54
CA LYS A 166 -18.10 -44.17 20.03
C LYS A 166 -17.10 -45.31 20.24
N LYS A 167 -15.80 -45.08 20.02
CA LYS A 167 -14.74 -46.06 20.33
C LYS A 167 -14.68 -46.40 21.82
N ASN A 168 -14.81 -45.41 22.70
CA ASN A 168 -14.78 -45.64 24.14
C ASN A 168 -15.97 -46.48 24.63
N LYS A 169 -17.18 -46.21 24.11
CA LYS A 169 -18.36 -47.04 24.41
C LYS A 169 -18.18 -48.51 23.99
N ILE A 170 -17.61 -48.75 22.81
CA ILE A 170 -17.37 -50.12 22.32
C ILE A 170 -16.36 -50.86 23.22
N LYS A 171 -15.29 -50.19 23.66
CA LYS A 171 -14.28 -50.78 24.54
C LYS A 171 -14.86 -51.21 25.89
N ILE A 172 -15.72 -50.38 26.49
CA ILE A 172 -16.38 -50.67 27.78
C ILE A 172 -17.33 -51.87 27.67
N VAL A 173 -18.03 -52.02 26.54
CA VAL A 173 -18.95 -53.16 26.31
C VAL A 173 -18.17 -54.46 26.14
N ILE A 174 -17.03 -54.43 25.47
CA ILE A 174 -16.15 -55.60 25.29
C ILE A 174 -15.59 -56.06 26.65
N ASP A 175 -15.02 -55.15 27.45
CA ASP A 175 -14.47 -55.50 28.77
C ASP A 175 -15.53 -56.07 29.74
N LYS A 176 -16.79 -55.62 29.64
CA LYS A 176 -17.90 -56.20 30.40
C LYS A 176 -18.28 -57.61 29.96
N LYS A 177 -18.06 -57.97 28.70
CA LYS A 177 -18.47 -59.27 28.12
C LYS A 177 -17.46 -60.39 28.42
N PHE A 178 -16.21 -60.06 28.74
CA PHE A 178 -15.12 -61.01 29.05
C PHE A 178 -14.87 -61.21 30.56
N ARG A 179 -15.70 -60.63 31.44
CA ARG A 179 -15.60 -60.75 32.91
C ARG A 179 -16.63 -61.68 33.55
N LYS A 180 -17.37 -62.45 32.76
CA LYS A 180 -18.19 -63.58 33.20
C LYS A 180 -17.56 -64.86 32.67
#